data_AF-A0A450XLP3-F1
#
_entry.id   AF-A0A450XLP3-F1
#
_cell.length_a   1.000
_cell.length_b   1.000
_cell.length_c   1.000
_cell.angle_alpha   90.00
_cell.angle_beta   90.00
_cell.angle_gamma   90.00
#
_symmetry.space_group_name_H-M   'P 1'
#
loop_
_entity.id
_entity.type
_entity.pdbx_description
1 polymer ?
#
loop_
_entity_poly.entity_id
_entity_poly.type
_entity_poly.pdbx_seq_one_letter_code
_entity_poly.pdbx_strand_id
1 'polypeptide(L)'
;MKIANPIYDVVFKYLMQDNDIARLILSTIIGEEIEALDFLPQETAIALEERSLTVYRLDFSARIRKPDGAARNVIIEIQKAKFAADIMRFRRYLGSQYQNKANTYTVTIAGKKIE
;
A
#
# COMPACT_ATOMS: atom_id res chain seq x y z
N MET A 1 23.48 3.85 -24.87
CA MET A 1 22.15 3.22 -24.84
C MET A 1 21.61 3.31 -23.42
N LYS A 2 20.58 4.12 -23.16
CA LYS A 2 19.88 4.11 -21.87
C LYS A 2 18.83 3.01 -21.97
N ILE A 3 19.06 1.87 -21.32
CA ILE A 3 18.02 0.84 -21.19
C ILE A 3 16.94 1.45 -20.30
N ALA A 4 15.76 1.70 -20.86
CA ALA A 4 14.59 2.00 -20.05
C ALA A 4 14.41 0.81 -19.10
N ASN A 5 14.37 1.05 -17.80
CA ASN A 5 14.24 -0.03 -16.83
C ASN A 5 12.87 -0.71 -17.04
N PRO A 6 12.81 -1.94 -17.58
CA PRO A 6 11.57 -2.53 -18.11
C PRO A 6 10.55 -2.87 -17.00
N ILE A 7 10.97 -2.80 -15.73
CA ILE A 7 10.11 -2.98 -14.57
C ILE A 7 9.28 -1.71 -14.27
N TYR A 8 9.54 -0.52 -14.86
CA TYR A 8 9.11 0.73 -14.22
C TYR A 8 8.47 1.83 -15.09
N ASP A 9 7.44 1.54 -15.88
CA ASP A 9 6.52 2.65 -16.23
C ASP A 9 5.11 2.22 -16.62
N VAL A 10 4.98 1.25 -17.53
CA VAL A 10 3.66 0.84 -18.06
C VAL A 10 3.38 -0.64 -17.80
N VAL A 11 4.38 -1.51 -17.98
CA VAL A 11 4.22 -2.96 -17.77
C VAL A 11 3.88 -3.26 -16.31
N PHE A 12 4.61 -2.67 -15.36
CA PHE A 12 4.32 -2.89 -13.94
C PHE A 12 2.98 -2.32 -13.51
N LYS A 13 2.51 -1.23 -14.14
CA LYS A 13 1.13 -0.78 -13.97
C LYS A 13 0.15 -1.88 -14.33
N TYR A 14 0.29 -2.48 -15.52
CA TYR A 14 -0.59 -3.57 -15.95
C TYR A 14 -0.49 -4.82 -15.07
N LEU A 15 0.72 -5.19 -14.65
CA LEU A 15 0.93 -6.31 -13.72
C LEU A 15 0.24 -6.06 -12.37
N MET A 16 0.28 -4.82 -11.89
CA MET A 16 -0.36 -4.45 -10.63
C MET A 16 -1.88 -4.29 -10.76
N GLN A 17 -2.43 -4.04 -11.95
CA GLN A 17 -3.88 -3.97 -12.19
C GLN A 17 -4.54 -5.36 -12.25
N ASP A 18 -3.76 -6.41 -12.51
CA ASP A 18 -4.20 -7.79 -12.41
C ASP A 18 -4.11 -8.26 -10.95
N ASN A 19 -5.24 -8.68 -10.37
CA ASN A 19 -5.31 -9.01 -8.95
C ASN A 19 -4.44 -10.22 -8.56
N ASP A 20 -4.40 -11.26 -9.39
CA ASP A 20 -3.65 -12.48 -9.11
C ASP A 20 -2.14 -12.21 -9.16
N ILE A 21 -1.71 -11.46 -10.17
CA ILE A 21 -0.31 -11.05 -10.33
C ILE A 21 0.09 -10.08 -9.21
N ALA A 22 -0.74 -9.08 -8.91
CA ALA A 22 -0.47 -8.12 -7.84
C ALA A 22 -0.35 -8.82 -6.48
N ARG A 23 -1.26 -9.76 -6.17
CA ARG A 23 -1.23 -10.56 -4.94
C ARG A 23 0.05 -11.37 -4.84
N LEU A 24 0.50 -12.01 -5.92
CA LEU A 24 1.73 -12.80 -5.96
C LEU A 24 2.97 -11.93 -5.72
N ILE A 25 3.06 -10.79 -6.41
CA ILE A 25 4.21 -9.88 -6.29
C ILE A 25 4.26 -9.30 -4.87
N LEU A 26 3.12 -8.81 -4.37
CA LEU A 26 3.03 -8.20 -3.03
C LEU A 26 3.29 -9.21 -1.91
N SER A 27 2.74 -10.43 -2.00
CA SER A 27 3.00 -11.48 -1.01
C SER A 27 4.47 -11.87 -0.99
N THR A 28 5.12 -11.93 -2.16
CA THR A 28 6.55 -12.20 -2.28
C THR A 28 7.40 -11.10 -1.65
N ILE A 29 7.05 -9.82 -1.89
CA ILE A 29 7.79 -8.67 -1.33
C ILE A 29 7.63 -8.60 0.20
N ILE A 30 6.42 -8.82 0.71
CA ILE A 30 6.11 -8.72 2.14
C ILE A 30 6.56 -9.98 2.90
N GLY A 31 6.65 -11.13 2.23
CA GLY A 31 6.95 -12.41 2.85
C GLY A 31 5.78 -12.99 3.65
N GLU A 32 4.55 -12.55 3.37
CA GLU A 32 3.34 -12.97 4.07
C GLU A 32 2.24 -13.38 3.08
N GLU A 33 1.39 -14.33 3.48
CA GLU A 33 0.25 -14.79 2.67
C GLU A 33 -0.85 -13.72 2.64
N ILE A 34 -1.11 -13.18 1.45
CA ILE A 34 -2.23 -12.28 1.20
C ILE A 34 -3.44 -13.12 0.79
N GLU A 35 -4.45 -13.19 1.66
CA GLU A 35 -5.70 -13.93 1.45
C GLU A 35 -6.64 -13.20 0.48
N ALA A 36 -6.71 -11.87 0.60
CA ALA A 36 -7.51 -11.02 -0.28
C ALA A 36 -6.79 -9.69 -0.52
N LEU A 37 -6.95 -9.15 -1.72
CA LEU A 37 -6.36 -7.88 -2.15
C LEU A 37 -7.44 -7.06 -2.84
N ASP A 38 -7.77 -5.90 -2.29
CA ASP A 38 -8.73 -4.95 -2.86
C ASP A 38 -7.99 -3.73 -3.41
N PHE A 39 -8.36 -3.35 -4.63
CA PHE A 39 -7.90 -2.12 -5.25
C PHE A 39 -8.60 -0.94 -4.60
N LEU A 40 -7.81 -0.03 -4.03
CA LEU A 40 -8.35 1.28 -3.67
C LEU A 40 -8.28 2.16 -4.92
N PRO A 41 -9.34 2.94 -5.22
CA PRO A 41 -9.35 3.79 -6.40
C PRO A 41 -8.18 4.78 -6.33
N GLN A 42 -7.23 4.72 -7.28
CA GLN A 42 -6.28 5.81 -7.50
C GLN A 42 -5.45 5.71 -8.79
N GLU A 43 -5.45 6.81 -9.54
CA GLU A 43 -4.30 7.26 -10.33
C GLU A 43 -4.25 8.79 -10.21
N THR A 44 -3.32 9.35 -9.43
CA THR A 44 -3.07 10.80 -9.42
C THR A 44 -1.76 11.08 -10.16
N ALA A 45 -1.87 11.34 -11.46
CA ALA A 45 -0.75 11.89 -12.22
C ALA A 45 -0.60 13.38 -11.84
N ILE A 46 0.27 13.68 -10.87
CA ILE A 46 0.65 15.07 -10.61
C ILE A 46 1.69 15.46 -11.65
N ALA A 47 1.32 16.32 -12.59
CA ALA A 47 2.28 17.03 -13.42
C ALA A 47 2.93 18.13 -12.56
N LEU A 48 4.17 17.93 -12.09
CA LEU A 48 4.94 19.05 -11.58
C LEU A 48 5.36 19.91 -12.77
N GLU A 49 4.83 21.13 -12.86
CA GLU A 49 5.03 22.06 -13.99
C GLU A 49 6.52 22.35 -14.31
N GLU A 50 7.44 22.10 -13.38
CA GLU A 50 8.89 22.30 -13.58
C GLU A 50 9.71 21.00 -13.76
N ARG A 51 9.12 19.83 -13.57
CA ARG A 51 9.80 18.53 -13.73
C ARG A 51 8.79 17.49 -14.23
N SER A 52 8.99 17.01 -15.46
CA SER A 52 8.21 15.94 -16.11
C SER A 52 8.35 14.59 -15.37
N LEU A 53 7.88 14.50 -14.14
CA LEU A 53 7.95 13.32 -13.30
C LEU A 53 6.53 12.88 -12.97
N THR A 54 6.01 11.92 -13.73
CA THR A 54 4.76 11.25 -13.38
C THR A 54 5.02 10.38 -12.15
N VAL A 55 4.41 10.73 -11.01
CA VAL A 55 4.46 9.89 -9.81
C VAL A 55 3.32 8.88 -9.92
N TYR A 56 3.68 7.65 -10.28
CA TYR A 56 2.76 6.52 -10.25
C TYR A 56 2.59 6.02 -8.81
N ARG A 57 1.34 5.91 -8.36
CA ARG A 57 0.97 5.46 -7.02
C ARG A 57 -0.18 4.47 -7.12
N LEU A 58 -0.06 3.38 -6.37
CA LEU A 58 -1.10 2.37 -6.21
C LEU A 58 -1.31 2.09 -4.73
N ASP A 59 -2.58 2.15 -4.33
CA ASP A 59 -3.01 1.84 -2.98
C ASP A 59 -3.82 0.55 -2.99
N PHE A 60 -3.52 -0.34 -2.04
CA PHE A 60 -4.22 -1.61 -1.86
C PHE A 60 -4.66 -1.76 -0.40
N SER A 61 -5.79 -2.42 -0.21
CA SER A 61 -6.15 -3.02 1.07
C SER A 61 -5.93 -4.52 0.98
N ALA A 62 -5.09 -5.06 1.85
CA ALA A 62 -4.79 -6.49 1.88
C ALA A 62 -5.25 -7.11 3.19
N ARG A 63 -5.88 -8.28 3.10
CA ARG A 63 -6.16 -9.16 4.24
C ARG A 63 -5.05 -10.20 4.30
N ILE A 64 -4.25 -10.16 5.35
CA ILE A 64 -3.12 -11.05 5.56
C ILE A 64 -3.47 -12.11 6.59
N ARG A 65 -3.19 -13.36 6.25
CA ARG A 65 -3.34 -14.50 7.15
C ARG A 65 -2.07 -14.68 7.99
N LYS A 66 -2.23 -14.76 9.30
CA LYS A 66 -1.15 -15.05 10.24
C LYS A 66 -0.96 -16.56 10.41
N PRO A 67 0.23 -17.01 10.88
CA PRO A 67 0.47 -18.43 11.17
C PRO A 67 -0.48 -19.04 12.21
N ASP A 68 -1.04 -18.21 13.11
CA ASP A 68 -2.01 -18.62 14.13
C ASP A 68 -3.46 -18.74 13.60
N GLY A 69 -3.67 -18.51 12.29
CA GLY A 69 -4.98 -18.54 11.65
C GLY A 69 -5.78 -17.23 11.76
N ALA A 70 -5.30 -16.24 12.51
CA ALA A 70 -5.96 -14.93 12.56
C ALA A 70 -5.68 -14.12 11.29
N ALA A 71 -6.58 -13.19 10.96
CA ALA A 71 -6.42 -12.28 9.82
C ALA A 71 -6.18 -10.84 10.30
N ARG A 72 -5.39 -10.07 9.54
CA ARG A 72 -5.23 -8.63 9.74
C ARG A 72 -5.43 -7.89 8.42
N ASN A 73 -6.06 -6.72 8.48
CA ASN A 73 -6.13 -5.82 7.33
C ASN A 73 -4.94 -4.86 7.37
N VAL A 74 -4.28 -4.69 6.23
CA VAL A 74 -3.17 -3.76 6.05
C VAL A 74 -3.39 -2.90 4.81
N ILE A 75 -2.89 -1.67 4.85
CA ILE A 75 -2.89 -0.76 3.70
C ILE A 75 -1.48 -0.77 3.11
N ILE A 76 -1.41 -1.01 1.80
CA ILE A 76 -0.15 -1.06 1.06
C ILE A 76 -0.16 0.07 0.05
N GLU A 77 0.84 0.95 0.10
CA GLU A 77 1.09 1.96 -0.93
C GLU A 77 2.37 1.58 -1.68
N ILE A 78 2.27 1.37 -2.99
CA ILE A 78 3.43 1.27 -3.88
C ILE A 78 3.60 2.62 -4.57
N GLN A 79 4.76 3.23 -4.39
CA GLN A 79 5.12 4.46 -5.08
C GLN A 79 6.55 4.44 -5.60
N LYS A 80 6.76 5.10 -6.74
CA LYS A 80 8.10 5.45 -7.20
C LYS A 80 8.59 6.65 -6.41
N ALA A 81 9.39 6.42 -5.38
CA ALA A 81 10.01 7.49 -4.60
C ALA A 81 11.34 7.91 -5.24
N LYS A 82 11.52 9.22 -5.44
CA LYS A 82 12.81 9.82 -5.81
C LYS A 82 13.42 10.58 -4.64
N PHE A 83 12.60 11.06 -3.72
CA PHE A 83 13.01 11.85 -2.57
C PHE A 83 12.40 11.28 -1.29
N ALA A 84 13.11 11.41 -0.17
CA ALA A 84 12.61 10.98 1.14
C ALA A 84 11.30 11.69 1.55
N ALA A 85 11.02 12.88 0.99
CA ALA A 85 9.79 13.61 1.21
C ALA A 85 8.55 12.92 0.60
N ASP A 86 8.73 12.04 -0.39
CA ASP A 86 7.61 11.38 -1.10
C ASP A 86 6.80 10.48 -0.15
N ILE A 87 7.40 9.97 0.92
CA ILE A 87 6.70 9.16 1.94
C ILE A 87 5.85 9.99 2.92
N MET A 88 6.03 11.32 2.98
CA MET A 88 5.36 12.16 3.98
C MET A 88 3.84 12.16 3.84
N ARG A 89 3.30 12.07 2.61
CA ARG A 89 1.85 11.96 2.38
C ARG A 89 1.30 10.69 3.02
N PHE A 90 1.91 9.53 2.72
CA PHE A 90 1.46 8.26 3.27
C PHE A 90 1.50 8.26 4.81
N ARG A 91 2.54 8.85 5.40
CA ARG A 91 2.61 9.04 6.86
C ARG A 91 1.47 9.91 7.41
N ARG A 92 1.12 11.01 6.73
CA ARG A 92 -0.04 11.84 7.12
C ARG A 92 -1.35 11.08 7.02
N TYR A 93 -1.52 10.29 5.94
CA TYR A 93 -2.69 9.44 5.77
C TYR A 93 -2.81 8.43 6.91
N LEU A 94 -1.74 7.68 7.22
CA LEU A 94 -1.73 6.77 8.36
C LEU A 94 -2.07 7.50 9.67
N GLY A 95 -1.46 8.66 9.91
CA GLY A 95 -1.78 9.50 11.07
C GLY A 95 -3.28 9.82 11.18
N SER A 96 -3.91 10.23 10.07
CA SER A 96 -5.35 10.50 10.04
C SER A 96 -6.21 9.25 10.28
N GLN A 97 -5.78 8.09 9.77
CA GLN A 97 -6.50 6.82 9.97
C GLN A 97 -6.39 6.31 11.41
N TYR A 98 -5.23 6.48 12.06
CA TYR A 98 -5.05 6.13 13.47
C TYR A 98 -5.79 7.08 14.42
N GLN A 99 -5.96 8.34 14.04
CA GLN A 99 -6.77 9.30 14.81
C GLN A 99 -8.28 9.05 14.68
N ASN A 100 -8.71 8.33 13.64
CA ASN A 100 -10.11 8.04 13.42
C ASN A 100 -10.58 6.95 14.41
N LYS A 101 -11.45 7.34 15.35
CA LYS A 101 -12.04 6.43 16.34
C LYS A 101 -12.81 5.26 15.71
N ALA A 102 -13.35 5.42 14.50
CA ALA A 102 -14.01 4.32 13.78
C ALA A 102 -13.04 3.20 13.36
N ASN A 103 -11.73 3.49 13.31
CA ASN A 103 -10.68 2.53 12.97
C ASN A 103 -9.94 1.99 14.20
N THR A 104 -10.36 2.37 15.42
CA THR A 104 -9.79 1.88 16.67
C THR A 104 -10.67 0.80 17.28
N TYR A 105 -10.07 -0.20 17.93
CA TYR A 105 -10.80 -1.21 18.70
C TYR A 105 -10.20 -1.31 20.11
N THR A 106 -11.05 -1.42 21.12
CA THR A 106 -10.62 -1.57 22.51
C THR A 106 -10.22 -3.02 22.77
N VAL A 107 -8.98 -3.24 23.20
CA VAL A 107 -8.53 -4.56 23.64
C VAL A 107 -8.73 -4.65 25.15
N THR A 108 -9.38 -5.71 25.61
CA THR A 108 -9.50 -5.98 27.06
C THR A 108 -8.38 -6.94 27.45
N ILE A 109 -7.42 -6.47 28.25
CA ILE A 109 -6.35 -7.31 28.79
C ILE A 109 -6.63 -7.51 30.28
N ALA A 110 -6.70 -8.77 30.72
CA ALA A 110 -6.94 -9.14 32.13
C ALA A 110 -8.19 -8.48 32.77
N GLY A 111 -9.27 -8.35 32.00
CA GLY A 111 -10.54 -7.80 32.50
C GLY A 111 -10.59 -6.28 32.67
N LYS A 112 -9.52 -5.54 32.32
CA LYS A 112 -9.54 -4.08 32.25
C LYS A 112 -9.54 -3.61 30.79
N LYS A 113 -10.48 -2.71 30.47
CA LYS A 113 -10.47 -1.96 29.21
C LYS A 113 -9.32 -0.95 29.26
N ILE A 114 -8.48 -0.96 28.24
CA ILE A 114 -7.45 0.05 28.02
C ILE A 114 -7.81 0.71 26.68
N GLU A 115 -8.01 2.02 26.71
CA GLU A 115 -8.33 2.84 25.53
C GLU A 115 -7.12 3.00 24.61
#